data_AF-A0A1G1J2U4-F1
#
_entry.id   AF-A0A1G1J2U4-F1
#
_cell.length_a   1.000
_cell.length_b   1.000
_cell.length_c   1.000
_cell.angle_alpha   90.00
_cell.angle_beta   90.00
_cell.angle_gamma   90.00
#
_symmetry.space_group_name_H-M   'P 1'
#
loop_
_entity.id
_entity.type
_entity.pdbx_description
1 polymer ?
#
loop_
_entity_poly.entity_id
_entity_poly.type
_entity_poly.pdbx_seq_one_letter_code
_entity_poly.pdbx_strand_id
1 'polypeptide(L)'
;MLSGKSKGSTLDSNDIKRLFEKLAEIDGKEFGINWKAESPWVENKACSRHMGGVHVRADGIVVPCSEAPDYWALGDIRKSSLKELVFSEKVKKFRDIYSMLHEGSKCAQNKCPLSAQKKCYGCRTRAYDDSAFDEDGGYDPSRLDPEAFFAGDPACWRKD
;
A
#
# COMPACT_ATOMS: atom_id res chain seq x y z
N MET A 1 8.88 -4.11 2.81
CA MET A 1 10.33 -4.30 2.65
C MET A 1 10.87 -3.71 1.35
N LEU A 2 10.91 -2.38 1.19
CA LEU A 2 11.66 -1.74 0.08
C LEU A 2 12.15 -0.32 0.43
N SER A 3 12.16 0.08 1.71
CA SER A 3 12.51 1.45 2.12
C SER A 3 13.05 1.47 3.56
N GLY A 4 14.32 1.13 3.71
CA GLY A 4 15.10 1.32 4.94
C GLY A 4 16.57 1.52 4.57
N LYS A 5 17.31 2.39 5.28
CA LYS A 5 18.72 2.66 4.98
C LYS A 5 19.56 1.39 5.06
N SER A 6 20.53 1.30 4.16
CA SER A 6 21.34 0.13 3.91
C SER A 6 22.20 -0.27 5.12
N LYS A 7 21.83 -1.37 5.77
CA LYS A 7 22.83 -2.36 6.22
C LYS A 7 22.75 -3.59 5.32
N GLY A 8 23.01 -3.38 4.02
CA GLY A 8 23.49 -4.44 3.13
C GLY A 8 22.59 -4.94 1.98
N SER A 9 21.35 -4.49 1.78
CA SER A 9 20.56 -4.98 0.62
C SER A 9 19.36 -4.14 0.13
N THR A 10 19.08 -2.96 0.68
CA THR A 10 17.96 -2.12 0.21
C THR A 10 18.42 -0.99 -0.69
N LEU A 11 17.96 -1.02 -1.96
CA LEU A 11 18.07 0.11 -2.90
C LEU A 11 17.22 1.29 -2.42
N ASP A 12 17.72 2.52 -2.56
CA ASP A 12 16.90 3.71 -2.34
C ASP A 12 15.74 3.77 -3.36
N SER A 13 14.65 4.44 -3.01
CA SER A 13 13.51 4.66 -3.90
C SER A 13 13.91 5.28 -5.26
N ASN A 14 14.92 6.16 -5.28
CA ASN A 14 15.44 6.73 -6.53
C ASN A 14 16.30 5.74 -7.32
N ASP A 15 17.03 4.85 -6.65
CA ASP A 15 17.82 3.82 -7.32
C ASP A 15 16.92 2.78 -7.98
N ILE A 16 15.82 2.41 -7.31
CA ILE A 16 14.76 1.57 -7.88
C ILE A 16 14.18 2.26 -9.12
N LYS A 17 13.81 3.54 -9.03
CA LYS A 17 13.31 4.31 -10.18
C LYS A 17 14.28 4.23 -11.36
N ARG A 18 15.56 4.57 -11.14
CA ARG A 18 16.60 4.59 -12.18
C ARG A 18 16.77 3.21 -12.81
N LEU A 19 16.73 2.16 -12.01
CA LEU A 19 16.77 0.79 -12.50
C LEU A 19 15.61 0.50 -13.45
N PHE A 20 14.36 0.79 -13.05
CA PHE A 20 13.20 0.55 -13.91
C PHE A 20 13.20 1.42 -15.17
N GLU A 21 13.61 2.69 -15.09
CA GLU A 21 13.78 3.56 -16.26
C GLU A 21 14.82 3.00 -17.23
N LYS A 22 15.92 2.44 -16.70
CA LYS A 22 16.95 1.81 -17.52
C LYS A 22 16.47 0.53 -18.18
N LEU A 23 15.70 -0.29 -17.47
CA LEU A 23 15.08 -1.49 -18.03
C LEU A 23 14.10 -1.15 -19.15
N ALA A 24 13.27 -0.11 -18.98
CA ALA A 24 12.37 0.37 -20.02
C ALA A 24 13.11 0.85 -21.27
N GLU A 25 14.25 1.53 -21.11
CA GLU A 25 15.11 1.93 -22.22
C GLU A 25 15.69 0.72 -22.98
N ILE A 26 16.18 -0.29 -22.26
CA ILE A 26 16.75 -1.52 -22.84
C ILE A 26 15.67 -2.26 -23.63
N ASP A 27 14.49 -2.45 -23.02
CA ASP A 27 13.35 -3.13 -23.65
C ASP A 27 12.90 -2.46 -24.94
N GLY A 28 12.85 -1.12 -24.95
CA GLY A 28 12.53 -0.34 -26.15
C GLY A 28 13.58 -0.48 -27.25
N LYS A 29 14.87 -0.45 -26.90
CA LYS A 29 15.99 -0.49 -27.87
C LYS A 29 16.27 -1.88 -28.44
N GLU A 30 16.27 -2.91 -27.59
CA GLU A 30 16.71 -4.26 -27.96
C GLU A 30 15.55 -5.15 -28.41
N PHE A 31 14.36 -4.93 -27.86
CA PHE A 31 13.20 -5.82 -28.08
C PHE A 31 12.00 -5.11 -28.72
N GLY A 32 12.05 -3.78 -28.91
CA GLY A 32 10.94 -2.99 -29.46
C GLY A 32 9.74 -2.88 -28.52
N ILE A 33 9.90 -3.22 -27.24
CA ILE A 33 8.82 -3.19 -26.23
C ILE A 33 8.87 -1.83 -25.52
N ASN A 34 7.95 -0.93 -25.89
CA ASN A 34 7.90 0.42 -25.32
C ASN A 34 6.97 0.47 -24.10
N TRP A 35 7.54 0.64 -22.93
CA TRP A 35 6.81 0.88 -21.69
C TRP A 35 7.45 2.01 -20.89
N LYS A 36 6.67 2.61 -19.98
CA LYS A 36 7.15 3.66 -19.07
C LYS A 36 7.38 3.02 -17.71
N ALA A 37 8.53 3.29 -17.12
CA ALA A 37 8.82 2.92 -15.74
C ALA A 37 7.84 3.61 -14.80
N GLU A 38 6.81 2.87 -14.40
CA GLU A 38 5.85 3.28 -13.41
C GLU A 38 6.18 2.59 -12.09
N SER A 39 5.58 3.09 -11.01
CA SER A 39 5.61 2.39 -9.72
C SER A 39 5.09 0.95 -9.89
N PRO A 40 5.38 0.02 -8.95
CA PRO A 40 4.83 -1.35 -9.00
C PRO A 40 3.29 -1.40 -9.08
N TRP A 41 2.63 -0.28 -8.82
CA TRP A 41 1.27 -0.02 -9.24
C TRP A 41 1.30 0.75 -10.56
N VAL A 42 0.89 0.07 -11.64
CA VAL A 42 0.66 0.68 -12.97
C VAL A 42 -0.07 2.01 -12.78
N GLU A 43 0.33 3.05 -13.50
CA GLU A 43 -0.42 4.32 -13.56
C GLU A 43 -1.92 4.00 -13.71
N ASN A 44 -2.76 4.48 -12.77
CA ASN A 44 -4.22 4.19 -12.69
C ASN A 44 -4.67 2.84 -12.12
N LYS A 45 -3.82 2.03 -11.47
CA LYS A 45 -4.26 0.86 -10.71
C LYS A 45 -3.90 0.98 -9.24
N ALA A 46 -4.80 1.58 -8.45
CA ALA A 46 -4.77 1.42 -7.01
C ALA A 46 -4.93 -0.07 -6.65
N CYS A 47 -4.39 -0.49 -5.50
CA CYS A 47 -4.80 -1.77 -4.91
C CYS A 47 -6.34 -1.80 -4.90
N SER A 48 -6.98 -2.89 -5.28
CA SER A 48 -8.45 -3.01 -5.24
C SER A 48 -8.92 -4.16 -4.35
N ARG A 49 -7.98 -4.88 -3.72
CA ARG A 49 -8.24 -6.08 -2.93
C ARG A 49 -9.28 -5.84 -1.83
N HIS A 50 -9.10 -4.80 -1.03
CA HIS A 50 -10.04 -4.46 0.04
C HIS A 50 -11.26 -3.67 -0.43
N MET A 51 -11.21 -3.04 -1.62
CA MET A 51 -12.35 -2.34 -2.19
C MET A 51 -13.41 -3.33 -2.68
N GLY A 52 -12.98 -4.35 -3.43
CA GLY A 52 -13.86 -5.35 -4.04
C GLY A 52 -14.08 -6.61 -3.19
N GLY A 53 -13.25 -6.88 -2.19
CA GLY A 53 -13.28 -8.14 -1.46
C GLY A 53 -12.78 -8.06 -0.03
N VAL A 54 -12.78 -9.22 0.60
CA VAL A 54 -12.12 -9.52 1.87
C VAL A 54 -11.34 -10.81 1.69
N HIS A 55 -10.34 -11.03 2.52
CA HIS A 55 -9.57 -12.27 2.54
C HIS A 55 -9.90 -13.03 3.82
N VAL A 56 -10.30 -14.29 3.69
CA VAL A 56 -10.56 -15.19 4.82
C VAL A 56 -9.32 -16.07 4.99
N ARG A 57 -8.70 -15.99 6.16
CA ARG A 57 -7.53 -16.80 6.52
C ARG A 57 -7.93 -18.22 6.90
N ALA A 58 -6.96 -19.12 6.94
CA ALA A 58 -7.17 -20.53 7.30
C ALA A 58 -7.72 -20.71 8.72
N ASP A 59 -7.46 -19.76 9.62
CA ASP A 59 -7.99 -19.72 10.98
C ASP A 59 -9.41 -19.12 11.06
N GLY A 60 -10.01 -18.70 9.94
CA GLY A 60 -11.33 -18.08 9.88
C GLY A 60 -11.36 -16.57 10.12
N ILE A 61 -10.21 -15.93 10.38
CA ILE A 61 -10.15 -14.47 10.52
C ILE A 61 -10.30 -13.80 9.14
N VAL A 62 -11.16 -12.79 9.08
CA VAL A 62 -11.41 -11.99 7.87
C VAL A 62 -10.56 -10.74 7.94
N VAL A 63 -9.82 -10.43 6.87
CA VAL A 63 -8.91 -9.29 6.77
C VAL A 63 -9.08 -8.56 5.42
N PRO A 64 -8.67 -7.29 5.29
CA PRO A 64 -8.86 -6.52 4.05
C PRO A 64 -7.96 -6.99 2.90
N CYS A 65 -6.85 -7.66 3.21
CA CYS A 65 -5.87 -8.18 2.25
C CYS A 65 -5.16 -9.40 2.87
N SER A 66 -4.58 -10.30 2.07
CA SER A 66 -3.82 -11.46 2.58
C SER A 66 -2.72 -11.05 3.56
N GLU A 67 -2.01 -9.98 3.22
CA GLU A 67 -0.87 -9.46 3.98
C GLU A 67 -1.28 -8.52 5.13
N ALA A 68 -2.57 -8.33 5.40
CA ALA A 68 -2.99 -7.41 6.45
C ALA A 68 -2.68 -7.97 7.85
N PRO A 69 -2.11 -7.19 8.79
CA PRO A 69 -1.93 -7.61 10.17
C PRO A 69 -3.27 -7.88 10.87
N ASP A 70 -3.23 -8.66 11.95
CA ASP A 70 -4.42 -9.04 12.73
C ASP A 70 -5.13 -7.85 13.35
N TYR A 71 -4.43 -6.75 13.60
CA TYR A 71 -5.06 -5.51 14.08
C TYR A 71 -6.14 -4.98 13.11
N TRP A 72 -5.99 -5.26 11.81
CA TRP A 72 -6.97 -4.91 10.78
C TRP A 72 -8.03 -5.98 10.54
N ALA A 73 -8.13 -6.99 11.42
CA ALA A 73 -9.16 -8.02 11.32
C ALA A 73 -10.55 -7.41 11.26
N LEU A 74 -11.31 -7.77 10.23
CA LEU A 74 -12.67 -7.32 9.95
C LEU A 74 -13.71 -8.17 10.69
N GLY A 75 -13.32 -9.35 11.15
CA GLY A 75 -14.13 -10.26 11.96
C GLY A 75 -13.67 -11.70 11.84
N ASP A 76 -14.55 -12.63 12.20
CA ASP A 76 -14.28 -14.06 12.25
C ASP A 76 -15.50 -14.82 11.69
N ILE A 77 -15.31 -15.58 10.60
CA ILE A 77 -16.40 -16.30 9.94
C ILE A 77 -16.98 -17.43 10.79
N ARG A 78 -16.29 -17.84 11.86
CA ARG A 78 -16.77 -18.84 12.82
C ARG A 78 -17.78 -18.26 13.82
N LYS A 79 -17.83 -16.92 13.94
CA LYS A 79 -18.68 -16.19 14.89
C LYS A 79 -19.81 -15.41 14.22
N SER A 80 -19.63 -14.98 12.98
CA SER A 80 -20.60 -14.19 12.22
C SER A 80 -20.62 -14.67 10.78
N SER A 81 -21.77 -14.54 10.11
CA SER A 81 -21.88 -14.89 8.70
C SER A 81 -21.00 -13.97 7.85
N LEU A 82 -20.46 -14.48 6.74
CA LEU A 82 -19.68 -13.65 5.80
C LEU A 82 -20.49 -12.45 5.29
N LYS A 83 -21.82 -12.62 5.13
CA LYS A 83 -22.73 -11.54 4.75
C LYS A 83 -22.70 -10.40 5.78
N GLU A 84 -22.90 -10.71 7.07
CA GLU A 84 -22.86 -9.70 8.13
C GLU A 84 -21.51 -8.97 8.18
N LEU A 85 -20.41 -9.72 8.07
CA LEU A 85 -19.07 -9.14 8.05
C LEU A 85 -18.86 -8.19 6.88
N VAL A 86 -19.19 -8.61 5.66
CA VAL A 86 -18.99 -7.81 4.42
C VAL A 86 -19.85 -6.54 4.38
N PHE A 87 -20.99 -6.53 5.06
CA PHE A 87 -21.87 -5.35 5.19
C PHE A 87 -21.64 -4.53 6.46
N SER A 88 -20.69 -4.93 7.32
CA SER A 88 -20.38 -4.20 8.55
C SER A 88 -19.78 -2.80 8.28
N GLU A 89 -19.97 -1.88 9.23
CA GLU A 89 -19.36 -0.54 9.18
C GLU A 89 -17.82 -0.61 9.14
N LYS A 90 -17.22 -1.62 9.79
CA LYS A 90 -15.78 -1.83 9.74
C LYS A 90 -15.30 -2.11 8.32
N VAL A 91 -15.97 -2.99 7.56
CA VAL A 91 -15.63 -3.23 6.15
C VAL A 91 -15.90 -2.01 5.29
N LYS A 92 -16.99 -1.28 5.51
CA LYS A 92 -17.29 -0.04 4.78
C LYS A 92 -16.20 1.01 4.96
N LYS A 93 -15.69 1.23 6.19
CA LYS A 93 -14.57 2.14 6.47
C LYS A 93 -13.34 1.81 5.62
N PHE A 94 -12.98 0.53 5.53
CA PHE A 94 -11.81 0.10 4.74
C PHE A 94 -12.05 0.24 3.23
N ARG A 95 -13.30 0.11 2.75
CA ARG A 95 -13.66 0.32 1.34
C ARG A 95 -13.65 1.79 0.94
N ASP A 96 -13.99 2.69 1.85
CA ASP A 96 -14.04 4.14 1.60
C ASP A 96 -12.67 4.82 1.78
N ILE A 97 -11.59 4.14 1.36
CA ILE A 97 -10.21 4.56 1.64
C ILE A 97 -9.93 6.00 1.24
N TYR A 98 -10.38 6.45 0.06
CA TYR A 98 -10.10 7.79 -0.44
C TYR A 98 -10.67 8.91 0.44
N SER A 99 -11.81 8.67 1.08
CA SER A 99 -12.44 9.62 2.00
C SER A 99 -11.84 9.53 3.41
N MET A 100 -11.24 8.38 3.73
CA MET A 100 -10.67 8.07 5.05
C MET A 100 -9.18 8.38 5.16
N LEU A 101 -8.48 8.65 4.06
CA LEU A 101 -7.05 8.98 4.08
C LEU A 101 -6.79 10.22 4.96
N HIS A 102 -5.78 10.14 5.82
CA HIS A 102 -5.41 11.24 6.71
C HIS A 102 -5.04 12.49 5.89
N GLU A 103 -5.61 13.65 6.22
CA GLU A 103 -5.36 14.93 5.55
C GLU A 103 -3.87 15.34 5.58
N GLY A 104 -3.16 14.95 6.63
CA GLY A 104 -1.73 15.21 6.78
C GLY A 104 -0.85 14.36 5.86
N SER A 105 -1.36 13.25 5.31
CA SER A 105 -0.54 12.26 4.62
C SER A 105 -0.12 12.66 3.20
N LYS A 106 0.97 12.05 2.70
CA LYS A 106 1.40 12.20 1.30
C LYS A 106 0.36 11.76 0.28
N CYS A 107 -0.57 10.87 0.67
CA CYS A 107 -1.65 10.40 -0.20
C CYS A 107 -2.94 11.19 -0.03
N ALA A 108 -3.00 12.20 0.85
CA ALA A 108 -4.17 13.05 0.99
C ALA A 108 -4.57 13.65 -0.36
N GLN A 109 -5.88 13.73 -0.63
CA GLN A 109 -6.38 14.17 -1.94
C GLN A 109 -5.94 15.60 -2.31
N ASN A 110 -5.77 16.47 -1.31
CA ASN A 110 -5.25 17.82 -1.49
C ASN A 110 -3.73 17.89 -1.75
N LYS A 111 -2.99 16.80 -1.53
CA LYS A 111 -1.53 16.73 -1.74
C LYS A 111 -1.12 15.83 -2.91
N CYS A 112 -1.95 14.84 -3.26
CA CYS A 112 -1.64 13.84 -4.28
C CYS A 112 -2.64 13.86 -5.45
N PRO A 113 -2.22 14.28 -6.67
CA PRO A 113 -3.10 14.29 -7.84
C PRO A 113 -3.68 12.92 -8.21
N LEU A 114 -2.92 11.84 -7.97
CA LEU A 114 -3.40 10.48 -8.22
C LEU A 114 -4.47 10.06 -7.21
N SER A 115 -4.36 10.48 -5.95
CA SER A 115 -5.38 10.23 -4.94
C SER A 115 -6.64 11.06 -5.19
N ALA A 116 -6.48 12.34 -5.55
CA ALA A 116 -7.58 13.23 -5.94
C ALA A 116 -8.43 12.65 -7.08
N GLN A 117 -7.77 12.00 -8.05
CA GLN A 117 -8.41 11.34 -9.19
C GLN A 117 -8.87 9.90 -8.88
N LYS A 118 -8.77 9.44 -7.63
CA LYS A 118 -9.08 8.07 -7.21
C LYS A 118 -8.33 6.99 -8.02
N LYS A 119 -7.07 7.27 -8.38
CA LYS A 119 -6.20 6.41 -9.19
C LYS A 119 -5.15 5.67 -8.38
N CYS A 120 -4.78 6.19 -7.22
CA CYS A 120 -3.81 5.56 -6.32
C CYS A 120 -4.03 6.05 -4.88
N TYR A 121 -3.82 5.16 -3.93
CA TYR A 121 -3.64 5.50 -2.51
C TYR A 121 -2.48 4.71 -1.88
N GLY A 122 -1.70 3.98 -2.70
CA GLY A 122 -0.56 3.15 -2.30
C GLY A 122 -0.92 1.81 -1.65
N CYS A 123 0.09 1.02 -1.29
CA CYS A 123 -0.12 -0.29 -0.64
C CYS A 123 -0.33 -0.10 0.86
N ARG A 124 -1.38 -0.73 1.41
CA ARG A 124 -1.76 -0.54 2.81
C ARG A 124 -0.85 -1.30 3.76
N THR A 125 -0.65 -2.59 3.52
CA THR A 125 0.31 -3.38 4.30
C THR A 125 1.72 -2.80 4.21
N ARG A 126 2.12 -2.25 3.06
CA ARG A 126 3.41 -1.58 2.96
C ARG A 126 3.47 -0.34 3.84
N ALA A 127 2.44 0.50 3.84
CA ALA A 127 2.39 1.65 4.73
C ALA A 127 2.51 1.24 6.21
N TYR A 128 1.91 0.11 6.59
CA TYR A 128 2.07 -0.47 7.93
C TYR A 128 3.50 -0.93 8.20
N ASP A 129 4.08 -1.77 7.33
CA ASP A 129 5.47 -2.23 7.46
C ASP A 129 6.47 -1.05 7.52
N ASP A 130 6.27 -0.05 6.65
CA ASP A 130 7.14 1.10 6.57
C ASP A 130 6.99 2.05 7.79
N SER A 131 5.87 1.99 8.53
CA SER A 131 5.70 2.79 9.76
C SER A 131 6.64 2.37 10.90
N ALA A 132 7.22 1.17 10.83
CA ALA A 132 8.21 0.69 11.77
C ALA A 132 9.60 1.31 11.57
N PHE A 133 9.85 1.99 10.45
CA PHE A 133 11.15 2.62 10.20
C PHE A 133 11.25 4.01 10.85
N ASP A 134 12.43 4.31 11.39
CA ASP A 134 12.80 5.64 11.86
C ASP A 134 13.44 6.50 10.75
N GLU A 135 13.74 7.77 11.07
CA GLU A 135 14.36 8.71 10.12
C GLU A 135 15.77 8.26 9.68
N ASP A 136 16.42 7.43 10.49
CA ASP A 136 17.72 6.82 10.22
C ASP A 136 17.61 5.46 9.51
N GLY A 137 16.39 5.00 9.22
CA GLY A 137 16.10 3.72 8.57
C GLY A 137 16.26 2.50 9.48
N GLY A 138 16.31 2.68 10.80
CA GLY A 138 16.20 1.63 11.80
C GLY A 138 14.78 1.09 11.85
N TYR A 139 14.63 -0.24 11.77
CA TYR A 139 13.34 -0.92 11.90
C TYR A 139 13.09 -1.29 13.35
N ASP A 140 11.95 -0.86 13.90
CA ASP A 140 11.48 -1.25 15.22
C ASP A 140 9.98 -1.62 15.15
N PRO A 141 9.63 -2.91 15.32
CA PRO A 141 8.25 -3.37 15.22
C PRO A 141 7.33 -2.78 16.30
N SER A 142 7.86 -2.23 17.40
CA SER A 142 7.05 -1.55 18.41
C SER A 142 6.47 -0.22 17.91
N ARG A 143 7.00 0.31 16.79
CA ARG A 143 6.54 1.54 16.14
C ARG A 143 5.47 1.31 15.07
N LEU A 144 5.10 0.05 14.80
CA LEU A 144 4.08 -0.27 13.80
C LEU A 144 2.78 0.49 14.11
N ASP A 145 2.41 1.41 13.22
CA ASP A 145 1.26 2.29 13.37
C ASP A 145 -0.02 1.57 12.91
N PRO A 146 -0.96 1.26 13.82
CA PRO A 146 -2.19 0.59 13.45
C PRO A 146 -3.10 1.42 12.53
N GLU A 147 -2.96 2.74 12.52
CA GLU A 147 -3.68 3.66 11.62
C GLU A 147 -2.98 3.84 10.27
N ALA A 148 -1.85 3.16 10.02
CA ALA A 148 -1.11 3.24 8.76
C ALA A 148 -1.94 2.82 7.53
N PHE A 149 -3.05 2.10 7.72
CA PHE A 149 -4.00 1.81 6.66
C PHE A 149 -4.54 3.09 5.99
N PHE A 150 -4.85 4.09 6.81
CA PHE A 150 -5.38 5.39 6.38
C PHE A 150 -4.30 6.45 6.28
N ALA A 151 -3.08 6.16 6.74
CA ALA A 151 -1.91 6.96 6.42
C ALA A 151 -1.53 6.84 4.92
N GLY A 152 -0.72 7.78 4.46
CA GLY A 152 -0.18 7.73 3.10
C GLY A 152 0.88 6.64 2.98
N ASP A 153 1.10 6.14 1.77
CA ASP A 153 2.22 5.24 1.49
C ASP A 153 3.54 6.04 1.61
N PRO A 154 4.36 5.80 2.65
CA PRO A 154 5.57 6.58 2.87
C PRO A 154 6.61 6.33 1.78
N ALA A 155 6.54 5.17 1.12
CA ALA A 155 7.39 4.79 0.01
C ALA A 155 6.91 5.30 -1.35
N CYS A 156 5.97 6.24 -1.36
CA CYS A 156 5.70 7.02 -2.56
C CYS A 156 7.00 7.70 -3.03
N TRP A 157 7.51 7.25 -4.17
CA TRP A 157 8.71 7.72 -4.86
C TRP A 157 8.53 9.07 -5.59
N ARG A 158 7.30 9.62 -5.64
CA ARG A 158 7.11 11.01 -6.09
C ARG A 158 7.59 11.93 -4.97
N LYS A 159 8.59 12.76 -5.28
CA LYS A 159 8.92 13.93 -4.46
C LYS A 159 7.77 14.94 -4.55
N ASP A 160 7.56 15.67 -3.46
CA ASP A 160 6.68 16.85 -3.42
C ASP A 160 7.19 17.93 -4.38
#